data_AF-A0A932MBA5-F1
#
_entry.id   AF-A0A932MBA5-F1
#
_cell.length_a   1.000
_cell.length_b   1.000
_cell.length_c   1.000
_cell.angle_alpha   90.00
_cell.angle_beta   90.00
_cell.angle_gamma   90.00
#
_symmetry.space_group_name_H-M   'P 1'
#
loop_
_entity.id
_entity.type
_entity.pdbx_description
1 polymer ?
#
loop_
_entity_poly.entity_id
_entity_poly.type
_entity_poly.pdbx_seq_one_letter_code
_entity_poly.pdbx_strand_id
1 'polypeptide(L)'
;MFNNTASVMPFVKSGKLRAIALASAARSPLLPELPTIAESGLPGFEVRSWHGVFAPAGTPREITARLDAEIVKILRLPDVKERFNAQGVALAGASPEEFAAFVRKELAKWARLVKESGARID
;
A
#
# COMPACT_ATOMS: atom_id res chain seq x y z
N MET A 1 17.53 0.04 2.49
CA MET A 1 16.43 -0.83 2.96
C MET A 1 15.11 -0.11 2.72
N PHE A 2 14.12 -0.78 2.11
CA PHE A 2 12.75 -0.27 2.02
C PHE A 2 11.98 -0.65 3.28
N ASN A 3 11.05 0.20 3.73
CA ASN A 3 10.23 -0.08 4.91
C ASN A 3 8.87 0.62 4.83
N ASN A 4 7.92 0.21 5.67
CA ASN A 4 6.63 0.85 5.76
C ASN A 4 6.74 2.17 6.53
N THR A 5 6.18 3.24 5.97
CA THR A 5 6.18 4.60 6.54
C THR A 5 5.77 4.63 8.00
N ALA A 6 4.70 3.91 8.36
CA ALA A 6 4.20 3.82 9.74
C ALA A 6 5.27 3.33 10.73
N SER A 7 6.01 2.30 10.33
CA SER A 7 6.99 1.60 11.19
C SER A 7 8.25 2.41 11.43
N VAL A 8 8.66 3.26 10.47
CA VAL A 8 9.90 4.04 10.57
C VAL A 8 9.70 5.48 11.03
N MET A 9 8.47 6.01 10.97
CA MET A 9 8.17 7.41 11.29
C MET A 9 8.69 7.88 12.65
N PRO A 10 8.55 7.12 13.76
CA PRO A 10 9.06 7.56 15.06
C PRO A 10 10.59 7.74 15.04
N PHE A 11 11.30 6.88 14.32
CA PHE A 11 12.75 6.92 14.22
C PHE A 11 13.24 8.06 13.34
N VAL A 12 12.54 8.32 12.23
CA VAL A 12 12.81 9.48 11.36
C VAL A 12 12.60 10.79 12.14
N LYS A 13 11.48 10.92 12.85
CA LYS A 13 11.18 12.09 13.69
C LYS A 13 12.18 12.28 14.83
N SER A 14 12.68 11.18 15.41
CA SER A 14 13.71 11.23 16.46
C SER A 14 15.14 11.47 15.95
N GLY A 15 15.35 11.57 14.63
CA GLY A 15 16.68 11.73 14.02
C GLY A 15 17.55 10.47 13.99
N LYS A 16 17.04 9.33 14.50
CA LYS A 16 17.76 8.04 14.48
C LYS A 16 17.84 7.42 13.09
N LEU A 17 16.90 7.76 12.21
CA LEU A 17 16.92 7.37 10.80
C LEU A 17 16.80 8.60 9.92
N ARG A 18 17.49 8.58 8.78
CA ARG A 18 17.31 9.55 7.70
C ARG A 18 16.58 8.87 6.55
N ALA A 19 15.33 9.26 6.31
CA ALA A 19 14.62 8.86 5.12
C ALA A 19 15.21 9.58 3.89
N ILE A 20 15.34 8.86 2.76
CA ILE A 20 16.02 9.36 1.55
C ILE A 20 15.02 9.69 0.45
N ALA A 21 14.06 8.80 0.20
CA ALA A 21 13.02 8.98 -0.80
C ALA A 21 11.80 8.09 -0.48
N LEU A 22 10.66 8.44 -1.06
CA LEU A 22 9.43 7.64 -1.03
C LEU A 22 9.38 6.72 -2.26
N ALA A 23 8.97 5.46 -2.04
CA ALA A 23 8.77 4.49 -3.13
C ALA A 23 7.39 4.59 -3.81
N SER A 24 6.51 5.44 -3.29
CA SER A 24 5.18 5.71 -3.86
C SER A 24 5.27 6.58 -5.12
N ALA A 25 4.25 6.48 -5.99
CA ALA A 25 4.16 7.30 -7.19
C ALA A 25 4.06 8.81 -6.91
N ALA A 26 3.55 9.19 -5.74
CA ALA A 26 3.42 10.57 -5.31
C ALA A 26 3.96 10.77 -3.89
N ARG A 27 4.32 12.00 -3.55
CA ARG A 27 4.76 12.37 -2.20
C ARG A 27 3.67 12.13 -1.17
N SER A 28 4.06 11.83 0.06
CA SER A 28 3.14 11.71 1.18
C SER A 28 2.93 13.08 1.82
N PRO A 29 1.69 13.47 2.16
CA PRO A 29 1.43 14.66 2.98
C PRO A 29 2.11 14.61 4.36
N LEU A 30 2.48 13.41 4.86
CA LEU A 30 3.21 13.27 6.11
C LEU A 30 4.71 13.60 6.00
N LEU A 31 5.26 13.55 4.78
CA LEU A 31 6.68 13.75 4.48
C LEU A 31 6.80 14.54 3.15
N PRO A 32 6.23 15.75 3.05
CA PRO A 32 6.16 16.51 1.79
C PRO A 32 7.55 16.92 1.26
N GLU A 33 8.54 17.01 2.13
CA GLU A 33 9.93 17.34 1.83
C GLU A 33 10.68 16.20 1.14
N LEU A 34 10.26 14.95 1.34
CA LEU A 34 10.94 13.80 0.73
C LEU A 34 10.52 13.62 -0.73
N PRO A 35 11.47 13.54 -1.68
CA PRO A 35 11.15 13.23 -3.05
C PRO A 35 10.70 11.78 -3.19
N THR A 36 9.97 11.48 -4.27
CA THR A 36 9.78 10.09 -4.68
C THR A 36 11.03 9.58 -5.39
N ILE A 37 11.19 8.26 -5.49
CA ILE A 37 12.26 7.66 -6.32
C ILE A 37 12.07 8.03 -7.80
N ALA A 38 10.82 8.15 -8.26
CA ALA A 38 10.51 8.61 -9.60
C ALA A 38 11.02 10.04 -9.87
N GLU A 39 10.88 10.94 -8.88
CA GLU A 39 11.44 12.30 -8.93
C GLU A 39 12.96 12.33 -8.78
N SER A 40 13.55 11.28 -8.20
CA SER A 40 14.99 11.20 -7.87
C SER A 40 15.83 10.54 -8.97
N GLY A 41 15.29 10.40 -10.19
CA GLY A 41 16.04 9.92 -11.35
C GLY A 41 15.66 8.54 -11.87
N LEU A 42 14.58 7.92 -11.38
CA LEU A 42 14.06 6.66 -11.93
C LEU A 42 12.57 6.75 -12.30
N PRO A 43 12.21 7.45 -13.40
CA PRO A 43 10.83 7.66 -13.81
C PRO A 43 10.04 6.35 -13.92
N GLY A 44 8.79 6.35 -13.44
CA GLY A 44 7.93 5.17 -13.43
C GLY A 44 8.19 4.18 -12.29
N PHE A 45 9.18 4.44 -11.42
CA PHE A 45 9.38 3.62 -10.24
C PHE A 45 8.22 3.78 -9.26
N GLU A 46 7.55 2.67 -8.96
CA GLU A 46 6.57 2.59 -7.89
C GLU A 46 6.62 1.21 -7.22
N VAL A 47 6.85 1.22 -5.92
CA VAL A 47 6.69 0.05 -5.06
C VAL A 47 5.90 0.49 -3.82
N ARG A 48 4.66 0.01 -3.74
CA ARG A 48 3.76 0.33 -2.63
C ARG A 48 3.32 -0.95 -1.93
N SER A 49 3.40 -0.95 -0.60
CA SER A 49 2.74 -1.96 0.21
C SER A 49 1.25 -1.67 0.28
N TRP A 50 0.43 -2.70 0.18
CA TRP A 50 -1.03 -2.60 0.22
C TRP A 50 -1.60 -3.63 1.19
N HIS A 51 -2.81 -3.37 1.67
CA HIS A 51 -3.56 -4.28 2.52
C HIS A 51 -4.90 -4.57 1.85
N GLY A 52 -5.44 -5.76 2.07
CA GLY A 52 -6.73 -6.15 1.55
C GLY A 52 -7.31 -7.33 2.32
N VAL A 53 -8.61 -7.54 2.16
CA VAL A 53 -9.36 -8.61 2.81
C VAL A 53 -9.74 -9.65 1.77
N PHE A 54 -9.49 -10.92 2.06
CA PHE A 54 -9.81 -12.05 1.20
C PHE A 54 -10.80 -12.97 1.90
N ALA A 55 -11.68 -13.59 1.12
CA ALA A 55 -12.57 -14.66 1.57
C ALA A 55 -12.22 -15.96 0.84
N PRO A 56 -12.61 -17.14 1.36
CA PRO A 56 -12.38 -18.42 0.69
C PRO A 56 -12.91 -18.45 -0.75
N ALA A 57 -12.26 -19.21 -1.61
CA ALA A 57 -12.73 -19.44 -2.98
C ALA A 57 -14.15 -20.06 -2.95
N GLY A 58 -15.05 -19.56 -3.80
CA GLY A 58 -16.45 -20.00 -3.83
C GLY A 58 -17.36 -19.32 -2.81
N THR A 59 -16.87 -18.35 -2.02
CA THR A 59 -17.74 -17.53 -1.16
C THR A 59 -18.84 -16.87 -1.99
N PRO A 60 -20.14 -16.98 -1.62
CA PRO A 60 -21.24 -16.39 -2.37
C PRO A 60 -21.09 -14.87 -2.53
N ARG A 61 -21.54 -14.36 -3.69
CA ARG A 61 -21.38 -12.94 -4.04
C ARG A 61 -22.09 -12.01 -3.05
N GLU A 62 -23.21 -12.43 -2.48
CA GLU A 62 -23.93 -11.61 -1.50
C GLU A 62 -23.11 -11.40 -0.23
N ILE A 63 -22.31 -12.40 0.18
CA ILE A 63 -21.45 -12.31 1.35
C ILE A 63 -20.26 -11.37 1.09
N THR A 64 -19.60 -11.51 -0.06
CA THR A 64 -18.47 -10.63 -0.41
C THR A 64 -18.93 -9.18 -0.60
N ALA A 65 -20.09 -8.96 -1.22
CA ALA A 65 -20.69 -7.64 -1.36
C ALA A 65 -21.05 -7.02 0.00
N ARG A 66 -21.59 -7.80 0.93
CA ARG A 66 -21.89 -7.32 2.28
C ARG A 66 -20.61 -6.97 3.05
N LEU A 67 -19.57 -7.81 2.97
CA LEU A 67 -18.29 -7.54 3.61
C LEU A 67 -17.67 -6.24 3.07
N ASP A 68 -17.64 -6.06 1.76
CA ASP A 68 -17.17 -4.83 1.12
C ASP A 68 -17.93 -3.60 1.63
N ALA A 69 -19.27 -3.65 1.63
CA ALA A 69 -20.10 -2.55 2.07
C ALA A 69 -19.81 -2.15 3.54
N GLU A 70 -19.65 -3.11 4.44
CA GLU A 70 -19.35 -2.83 5.85
C GLU A 70 -17.91 -2.33 6.04
N ILE A 71 -16.94 -2.89 5.31
CA ILE A 71 -15.54 -2.40 5.34
C ILE A 71 -15.48 -0.95 4.85
N VAL A 72 -16.13 -0.62 3.73
CA VAL A 72 -16.17 0.74 3.20
C VAL A 72 -16.81 1.71 4.19
N LYS A 73 -17.87 1.31 4.90
CA LYS A 73 -18.47 2.13 5.97
C LYS A 73 -17.48 2.39 7.10
N ILE A 74 -16.79 1.36 7.58
CA ILE A 74 -15.80 1.46 8.66
C ILE A 74 -14.64 2.38 8.25
N LEU A 75 -14.12 2.23 7.02
CA LEU A 75 -13.03 3.07 6.50
C LEU A 75 -13.41 4.55 6.36
N ARG A 76 -14.72 4.87 6.32
CA ARG A 76 -15.22 6.24 6.29
C ARG A 76 -15.41 6.86 7.68
N LEU A 77 -15.31 6.06 8.75
CA LEU A 77 -15.40 6.60 10.11
C LEU A 77 -14.22 7.56 10.38
N PRO A 78 -14.46 8.74 10.98
CA PRO A 78 -13.42 9.74 11.18
C PRO A 78 -12.21 9.24 11.97
N ASP A 79 -12.43 8.50 13.05
CA ASP A 79 -11.38 7.96 13.92
C ASP A 79 -10.55 6.89 13.21
N VAL A 80 -11.18 6.07 12.38
CA VAL A 80 -10.50 5.08 11.52
C VAL A 80 -9.65 5.81 10.49
N LYS A 81 -10.24 6.76 9.75
CA LYS A 81 -9.53 7.54 8.74
C LYS A 81 -8.33 8.28 9.33
N GLU A 82 -8.49 8.88 10.50
CA GLU A 82 -7.39 9.56 11.22
C GLU A 82 -6.27 8.60 11.59
N ARG A 83 -6.60 7.43 12.16
CA ARG A 83 -5.60 6.39 12.51
C ARG A 83 -4.82 5.89 11.30
N PHE A 84 -5.49 5.59 10.19
CA PHE A 84 -4.81 5.14 8.96
C PHE A 84 -3.96 6.25 8.34
N ASN A 85 -4.46 7.48 8.30
CA ASN A 85 -3.70 8.63 7.82
C ASN A 85 -2.46 8.90 8.68
N ALA A 86 -2.55 8.77 10.01
CA ALA A 86 -1.41 8.94 10.91
C ALA A 86 -0.29 7.90 10.67
N GLN A 87 -0.66 6.74 10.14
CA GLN A 87 0.27 5.68 9.73
C GLN A 87 0.77 5.83 8.29
N GLY A 88 0.31 6.85 7.56
CA GLY A 88 0.68 7.05 6.15
C GLY A 88 0.02 6.06 5.19
N VAL A 89 -1.07 5.42 5.62
CA VAL A 89 -1.85 4.53 4.78
C VAL A 89 -2.94 5.33 4.08
N ALA A 90 -2.84 5.43 2.76
CA ALA A 90 -3.91 5.98 1.95
C ALA A 90 -5.05 4.97 1.84
N LEU A 91 -6.24 5.34 2.32
CA LEU A 91 -7.43 4.50 2.18
C LEU A 91 -7.88 4.46 0.72
N ALA A 92 -7.85 3.27 0.14
CA ALA A 92 -8.45 2.99 -1.16
C ALA A 92 -9.78 2.28 -0.93
N GLY A 93 -10.88 2.86 -1.40
CA GLY A 93 -12.15 2.16 -1.56
C GLY A 93 -12.21 1.65 -2.99
N ALA A 94 -11.96 0.36 -3.19
CA ALA A 94 -12.10 -0.30 -4.47
C ALA A 94 -13.21 -1.34 -4.34
N SER A 95 -14.06 -1.48 -5.36
CA SER A 95 -15.03 -2.59 -5.37
C SER A 95 -14.32 -3.94 -5.34
N PRO A 96 -15.00 -5.05 -4.99
CA PRO A 96 -14.40 -6.38 -5.05
C PRO A 96 -13.79 -6.70 -6.42
N GLU A 97 -14.44 -6.27 -7.50
CA GLU A 97 -13.97 -6.47 -8.87
C GLU A 97 -12.70 -5.66 -9.17
N GLU A 98 -12.66 -4.40 -8.74
CA GLU A 98 -11.48 -3.52 -8.88
C GLU A 98 -10.30 -4.06 -8.06
N PHE A 99 -10.56 -4.50 -6.83
CA PHE A 99 -9.55 -5.11 -5.98
C PHE A 99 -8.99 -6.40 -6.58
N ALA A 100 -9.85 -7.26 -7.14
CA ALA A 100 -9.41 -8.46 -7.83
C ALA A 100 -8.55 -8.15 -9.07
N ALA A 101 -8.89 -7.11 -9.83
CA ALA A 101 -8.09 -6.65 -10.96
C ALA A 101 -6.71 -6.12 -10.52
N PHE A 102 -6.68 -5.35 -9.43
CA PHE A 102 -5.45 -4.86 -8.81
C PHE A 102 -4.54 -6.02 -8.36
N VAL A 103 -5.09 -7.01 -7.65
CA VAL A 103 -4.33 -8.20 -7.20
C VAL A 103 -3.71 -8.96 -8.37
N ARG A 104 -4.46 -9.16 -9.47
CA ARG A 104 -3.93 -9.81 -10.68
C ARG A 104 -2.75 -9.03 -11.29
N LYS A 105 -2.86 -7.70 -11.33
CA LYS A 105 -1.78 -6.82 -11.82
C LYS A 105 -0.54 -6.90 -10.94
N GLU A 106 -0.71 -6.84 -9.61
CA GLU A 106 0.41 -6.94 -8.66
C GLU A 106 1.07 -8.31 -8.75
N LEU A 107 0.29 -9.39 -8.82
CA LEU A 107 0.83 -10.75 -8.94
C LEU A 107 1.71 -10.89 -10.19
N ALA A 108 1.23 -10.40 -11.34
CA ALA A 108 2.01 -10.42 -12.58
C ALA A 108 3.30 -9.59 -12.48
N LYS A 109 3.24 -8.40 -11.88
CA LYS A 109 4.40 -7.52 -11.66
C LYS A 109 5.46 -8.20 -10.79
N TRP A 110 5.06 -8.74 -9.64
CA TRP A 110 5.98 -9.34 -8.68
C TRP A 110 6.54 -10.67 -9.16
N ALA A 111 5.75 -11.51 -9.83
CA ALA A 111 6.23 -12.76 -10.42
C ALA A 111 7.36 -12.50 -11.44
N ARG A 112 7.18 -11.48 -12.30
CA ARG A 112 8.22 -11.05 -13.23
C ARG A 112 9.48 -10.58 -12.51
N LEU A 113 9.34 -9.73 -11.49
CA LEU A 113 10.48 -9.16 -10.76
C LEU A 113 11.29 -10.24 -10.02
N VAL A 114 10.62 -11.19 -9.37
CA VAL A 114 11.30 -12.32 -8.69
C VAL A 114 12.10 -13.15 -9.69
N LYS A 115 11.52 -13.45 -10.85
CA LYS A 115 12.21 -14.19 -11.92
C LYS A 115 13.42 -13.43 -12.46
N GLU A 116 13.29 -12.13 -12.73
CA GLU A 116 14.37 -11.30 -13.30
C GLU A 116 15.50 -11.05 -12.29
N SER A 117 15.17 -10.85 -11.02
CA SER A 117 16.17 -10.60 -9.97
C SER A 117 16.90 -11.87 -9.50
N GLY A 118 16.36 -13.05 -9.78
CA GLY A 118 16.87 -14.32 -9.26
C GLY A 118 16.62 -14.51 -7.76
N ALA A 119 15.78 -13.67 -7.15
CA ALA A 119 15.43 -13.77 -5.74
C ALA A 119 14.76 -15.12 -5.45
N ARG A 120 15.11 -15.72 -4.32
CA ARG A 120 14.52 -16.95 -3.80
C ARG A 120 14.15 -16.73 -2.34
N ILE A 121 13.07 -17.35 -1.92
CA ILE A 121 12.78 -17.57 -0.50
C ILE A 121 13.56 -18.83 -0.15
N ASP A 122 14.39 -18.74 0.88
CA ASP A 122 15.18 -19.83 1.45
C ASP A 122 14.30 -20.94 2.04
#